data_AF-A0AA39DR76-F1
#
_entry.id   AF-A0AA39DR76-F1
#
_cell.length_a   1.000
_cell.length_b   1.000
_cell.length_c   1.000
_cell.angle_alpha   90.00
_cell.angle_beta   90.00
_cell.angle_gamma   90.00
#
_symmetry.space_group_name_H-M   'P 1'
#
loop_
_entity.id
_entity.type
_entity.pdbx_description
1 polymer ?
#
loop_
_entity_poly.entity_id
_entity_poly.type
_entity_poly.pdbx_seq_one_letter_code
_entity_poly.pdbx_strand_id
1 'polypeptide(L)'
;MFICVPAVITDICTSCFADRISLLKTLELLILVVGTVSSSNFVFCLPDVVSIPKTNENFRLLYDTKGRFRLHSIRDEEAKFKLCKVKGVQFGQKGIPYLNTYDGRTIRYPDPLIKANDTVKLDLESNKIVDFIKFDVGNVVMVTGGRNRGRVGVIKSREKHKGTFETIHVQDATGHEFATRLGNVFTIGKGTKPWVTLPKGKGIKLSIIEEAKKRLAAQASATA
;
A
#
# COMPACT_ATOMS: atom_id res chain seq x y z
N MET A 1 2.27 -12.24 5.21
CA MET A 1 2.37 -12.79 3.84
C MET A 1 3.34 -11.89 3.10
N PHE A 2 4.63 -12.23 3.14
CA PHE A 2 5.67 -11.52 2.40
C PHE A 2 5.46 -11.85 0.93
N ILE A 3 5.12 -10.85 0.13
CA ILE A 3 4.94 -11.05 -1.31
C ILE A 3 6.27 -10.62 -1.94
N CYS A 4 7.15 -11.58 -2.25
CA CYS A 4 8.31 -11.33 -3.10
C CYS A 4 7.82 -10.96 -4.49
N VAL A 5 8.22 -9.79 -5.00
CA VAL A 5 7.83 -9.36 -6.35
C VAL A 5 9.08 -9.05 -7.17
N PRO A 6 9.61 -10.03 -7.92
CA PRO A 6 10.59 -9.76 -8.98
C PRO A 6 10.01 -8.92 -10.13
N ALA A 7 8.67 -8.80 -10.25
CA ALA A 7 7.97 -8.09 -11.32
C ALA A 7 7.99 -6.55 -11.21
N VAL A 8 8.36 -5.97 -10.06
CA VAL A 8 8.41 -4.50 -9.92
C VAL A 8 9.56 -3.92 -10.75
N ILE A 9 10.68 -4.63 -10.83
CA ILE A 9 11.89 -4.17 -11.53
C ILE A 9 11.66 -4.10 -13.05
N THR A 10 10.89 -5.04 -13.62
CA THR A 10 10.56 -5.06 -15.05
C THR A 10 9.63 -3.91 -15.47
N ASP A 11 8.71 -3.49 -14.59
CA ASP A 11 7.83 -2.36 -14.86
C ASP A 11 8.56 -1.00 -14.72
N ILE A 12 9.58 -0.89 -13.85
CA ILE A 12 10.48 0.29 -13.79
C ILE A 12 11.25 0.45 -15.11
N CYS A 13 11.79 -0.65 -15.63
CA CYS A 13 12.57 -0.63 -16.87
C CYS A 13 11.74 -0.21 -18.10
N THR A 14 10.45 -0.56 -18.16
CA THR A 14 9.61 -0.20 -19.33
C THR A 14 9.23 1.27 -19.38
N SER A 15 9.17 1.97 -18.23
CA SER A 15 9.08 3.45 -18.24
C SER A 15 10.40 4.13 -18.57
N CYS A 16 11.53 3.43 -18.51
CA CYS A 16 12.85 4.03 -18.58
C CYS A 16 13.63 3.80 -19.88
N PHE A 17 13.21 2.93 -20.80
CA PHE A 17 13.54 2.96 -22.24
C PHE A 17 13.07 1.67 -22.92
N ALA A 18 12.60 1.78 -24.17
CA ALA A 18 12.65 0.67 -25.10
C ALA A 18 14.12 0.25 -25.31
N ASP A 19 14.34 -1.05 -25.47
CA ASP A 19 15.59 -1.75 -25.78
C ASP A 19 16.52 -2.19 -24.63
N ARG A 20 16.87 -3.48 -24.71
CA ARG A 20 17.85 -4.26 -23.91
C ARG A 20 17.39 -4.75 -22.54
N ILE A 21 16.43 -5.66 -22.62
CA ILE A 21 16.37 -6.86 -21.78
C ILE A 21 17.80 -7.43 -21.63
N SER A 22 18.27 -7.57 -20.38
CA SER A 22 19.46 -8.34 -19.91
C SER A 22 20.77 -7.64 -19.50
N LEU A 23 21.00 -6.33 -19.77
CA LEU A 23 22.27 -5.66 -19.38
C LEU A 23 22.19 -4.76 -18.12
N LEU A 24 21.02 -4.55 -17.54
CA LEU A 24 20.83 -3.80 -16.28
C LEU A 24 20.84 -4.70 -15.03
N LYS A 25 21.46 -5.88 -15.14
CA LYS A 25 21.87 -6.74 -14.02
C LYS A 25 23.17 -6.26 -13.34
N THR A 26 23.77 -5.15 -13.79
CA THR A 26 25.09 -4.63 -13.33
C THR A 26 25.08 -3.12 -13.08
N LEU A 27 24.02 -2.58 -12.47
CA LEU A 27 24.02 -1.26 -11.82
C LEU A 27 23.49 -1.38 -10.38
N GLU A 28 24.14 -2.26 -9.62
CA GLU A 28 23.79 -2.72 -8.26
C GLU A 28 23.87 -1.65 -7.14
N LEU A 29 23.68 -0.37 -7.44
CA LEU A 29 23.86 0.70 -6.44
C LEU A 29 22.85 1.85 -6.53
N LEU A 30 21.86 1.78 -7.43
CA LEU A 30 21.07 2.97 -7.75
C LEU A 30 19.69 3.10 -7.11
N ILE A 31 19.15 2.00 -6.59
CA ILE A 31 17.79 1.99 -6.06
C ILE A 31 17.89 2.05 -4.54
N LEU A 32 17.52 3.19 -3.97
CA LEU A 32 17.33 3.33 -2.54
C LEU A 32 15.89 2.96 -2.23
N VAL A 33 15.73 1.80 -1.61
CA VAL A 33 14.46 1.43 -1.01
C VAL A 33 14.57 1.82 0.45
N VAL A 34 13.81 2.86 0.83
CA VAL A 34 13.73 3.30 2.23
C VAL A 34 15.11 3.69 2.81
N GLY A 35 15.92 4.41 2.03
CA GLY A 35 17.23 4.92 2.47
C GLY A 35 18.34 3.87 2.60
N THR A 36 18.04 2.58 2.40
CA THR A 36 19.04 1.50 2.32
C THR A 36 19.22 1.00 0.89
N VAL A 37 20.46 0.65 0.54
CA VAL A 37 20.78 0.06 -0.77
C VAL A 37 20.13 -1.33 -0.84
N SER A 38 19.22 -1.52 -1.79
CA SER A 38 18.51 -2.80 -1.93
C SER A 38 19.38 -3.83 -2.66
N SER A 39 19.59 -4.98 -2.03
CA SER A 39 20.17 -6.17 -2.68
C SER A 39 19.12 -6.89 -3.54
N SER A 40 19.57 -7.74 -4.45
CA SER A 40 18.75 -8.48 -5.43
C SER A 40 17.65 -9.38 -4.83
N ASN A 41 17.69 -9.66 -3.52
CA ASN A 41 16.68 -10.43 -2.78
C ASN A 41 15.77 -9.56 -1.88
N PHE A 42 15.74 -8.24 -2.09
CA PHE A 42 14.94 -7.35 -1.26
C PHE A 42 13.44 -7.59 -1.45
N VAL A 43 12.72 -7.76 -0.34
CA VAL A 43 11.27 -8.00 -0.34
C VAL A 43 10.55 -6.68 -0.13
N PHE A 44 9.81 -6.24 -1.14
CA PHE A 44 8.95 -5.08 -1.04
C PHE A 44 7.69 -5.39 -0.23
N CYS A 45 7.36 -4.51 0.71
CA CYS A 45 6.15 -4.55 1.52
C CYS A 45 5.32 -3.27 1.26
N LEU A 46 4.00 -3.40 1.23
CA LEU A 46 3.15 -2.26 0.91
C LEU A 46 2.83 -1.41 2.15
N PRO A 47 2.75 -0.06 2.00
CA PRO A 47 3.17 0.77 0.86
C PRO A 47 4.63 1.26 0.94
N ASP A 48 5.57 0.55 0.32
CA ASP A 48 6.98 0.96 0.21
C ASP A 48 7.18 2.20 -0.67
N VAL A 49 8.18 3.01 -0.32
CA VAL A 49 8.68 4.14 -1.09
C VAL A 49 10.02 3.76 -1.72
N VAL A 50 10.13 3.99 -3.02
CA VAL A 50 11.33 3.77 -3.84
C VAL A 50 11.78 5.12 -4.35
N SER A 51 13.00 5.51 -3.99
CA SER A 51 13.61 6.78 -4.42
C SER A 51 14.79 6.48 -5.34
N ILE A 52 14.85 7.16 -6.49
CA ILE A 52 15.97 7.08 -7.42
C ILE A 52 16.75 8.40 -7.34
N PRO A 53 17.91 8.44 -6.66
CA PRO A 53 18.63 9.70 -6.42
C PRO A 53 19.25 10.30 -7.69
N LYS A 54 19.45 9.52 -8.76
CA LYS A 54 19.99 10.05 -10.03
C LYS A 54 18.98 10.84 -10.85
N THR A 55 17.72 10.40 -10.83
CA THR A 55 16.64 11.06 -11.59
C THR A 55 15.79 11.98 -10.72
N ASN A 56 16.01 11.99 -9.39
CA ASN A 56 15.18 12.69 -8.41
C ASN A 56 13.71 12.31 -8.50
N GLU A 57 13.42 11.07 -8.89
CA GLU A 57 12.07 10.54 -8.99
C GLU A 57 11.75 9.64 -7.80
N ASN A 58 10.59 9.89 -7.20
CA ASN A 58 10.09 9.17 -6.05
C ASN A 58 8.82 8.40 -6.43
N PHE A 59 8.78 7.12 -6.07
CA PHE A 59 7.69 6.21 -6.40
C PHE A 59 7.15 5.49 -5.16
N ARG A 60 5.84 5.28 -5.11
CA ARG A 60 5.18 4.40 -4.14
C ARG A 60 4.74 3.13 -4.83
N LEU A 61 4.98 1.99 -4.19
CA LEU A 61 4.31 0.76 -4.58
C LEU A 61 2.89 0.77 -4.03
N LEU A 62 1.91 0.63 -4.91
CA LEU A 62 0.49 0.47 -4.58
C LEU A 62 -0.12 -0.66 -5.41
N TYR A 63 -1.24 -1.22 -4.94
CA TYR A 63 -2.05 -2.09 -5.79
C TYR A 63 -2.93 -1.29 -6.75
N ASP A 64 -3.03 -1.80 -7.96
CA ASP A 64 -4.08 -1.46 -8.90
C ASP A 64 -5.35 -2.28 -8.62
N THR A 65 -6.50 -1.85 -9.17
CA THR A 65 -7.81 -2.51 -9.00
C THR A 65 -7.86 -3.95 -9.54
N LYS A 66 -6.91 -4.30 -10.42
CA LYS A 66 -6.70 -5.66 -10.93
C LYS A 66 -5.82 -6.52 -10.01
N GLY A 67 -5.34 -5.97 -8.90
CA GLY A 67 -4.48 -6.65 -7.92
C GLY A 67 -3.00 -6.75 -8.32
N ARG A 68 -2.57 -6.00 -9.35
CA ARG A 68 -1.16 -5.90 -9.76
C ARG A 68 -0.47 -4.80 -8.98
N PHE A 69 0.84 -4.91 -8.80
CA PHE A 69 1.64 -3.80 -8.30
C PHE A 69 1.77 -2.74 -9.39
N ARG A 70 1.61 -1.48 -9.01
CA ARG A 70 1.83 -0.33 -9.87
C ARG A 70 2.68 0.67 -9.11
N LEU A 71 3.63 1.26 -9.81
CA LEU A 71 4.40 2.37 -9.30
C LEU A 71 3.63 3.66 -9.51
N HIS A 72 3.43 4.39 -8.43
CA HIS A 72 2.80 5.69 -8.44
C HIS A 72 3.85 6.76 -8.15
N SER A 73 4.02 7.72 -9.05
CA SER A 73 4.90 8.86 -8.80
C SER A 73 4.38 9.69 -7.63
N ILE A 74 5.29 10.09 -6.74
CA ILE A 74 4.99 10.86 -5.54
C ILE A 74 5.82 12.14 -5.52
N ARG A 75 5.36 13.13 -4.74
CA ARG A 75 6.13 14.30 -4.33
C ARG A 75 7.11 13.95 -3.20
N ASP A 76 8.16 14.76 -3.06
CA ASP A 76 9.23 14.56 -2.07
C ASP A 76 8.73 14.61 -0.62
N GLU A 77 7.74 15.45 -0.32
CA GLU A 77 7.14 15.54 1.02
C GLU A 77 6.48 14.21 1.45
N GLU A 78 5.82 13.55 0.50
CA GLU A 78 5.20 12.26 0.75
C GLU A 78 6.21 11.12 0.74
N ALA A 79 7.35 11.29 0.07
CA ALA A 79 8.43 10.31 0.04
C ALA A 79 9.16 10.19 1.39
N LYS A 80 9.07 11.20 2.26
CA LYS A 80 9.68 11.20 3.61
C LYS A 80 8.95 10.30 4.59
N PHE A 81 7.65 10.05 4.38
CA PHE A 81 6.87 9.22 5.28
C PHE A 81 6.35 7.95 4.63
N LYS A 82 6.09 6.96 5.48
CA LYS A 82 5.50 5.68 5.11
C LYS A 82 4.35 5.32 6.05
N LEU A 83 3.31 4.72 5.50
CA LEU A 83 2.26 4.11 6.32
C LEU A 83 2.60 2.65 6.57
N CYS A 84 2.48 2.21 7.81
CA CYS A 84 2.82 0.85 8.21
C CYS A 84 1.67 0.27 9.02
N LYS A 85 1.21 -0.93 8.66
CA LYS A 85 0.20 -1.65 9.46
C LYS A 85 0.85 -2.32 10.66
N VAL A 86 0.21 -2.19 11.82
CA VAL A 86 0.63 -2.86 13.05
C VAL A 86 0.18 -4.32 13.00
N LYS A 87 1.16 -5.23 13.05
CA LYS A 87 0.90 -6.68 13.14
C LYS A 87 0.47 -7.07 14.55
N GLY A 88 1.09 -6.47 15.55
CA GLY A 88 0.77 -6.69 16.96
C GLY A 88 1.64 -5.84 17.86
N VAL A 89 1.15 -5.63 19.08
CA VAL A 89 1.89 -5.03 20.18
C VAL A 89 2.21 -6.15 21.16
N GLN A 90 3.46 -6.22 21.59
CA GLN A 90 3.95 -7.26 22.48
C GLN A 90 4.80 -6.60 23.57
N PHE A 91 4.91 -7.28 24.72
CA PHE A 91 5.76 -6.84 25.83
C PHE A 91 7.04 -7.65 25.83
N GLY A 92 8.17 -6.95 25.83
CA GLY A 92 9.50 -7.55 25.83
C GLY A 92 9.96 -7.90 27.23
N GLN A 93 11.21 -8.35 27.31
CA GLN A 93 11.90 -8.48 28.59
C GLN A 93 11.91 -7.12 29.31
N LYS A 94 11.74 -7.16 30.64
CA LYS A 94 11.59 -5.96 31.48
C LYS A 94 10.32 -5.15 31.24
N GLY A 95 9.30 -5.73 30.61
CA GLY A 95 7.98 -5.09 30.42
C GLY A 95 7.98 -3.96 29.39
N ILE A 96 9.01 -3.85 28.56
CA ILE A 96 9.12 -2.80 27.55
C ILE A 96 8.14 -3.11 26.40
N PRO A 97 7.14 -2.26 26.11
CA PRO A 97 6.25 -2.47 24.99
C PRO A 97 6.97 -2.25 23.66
N TYR A 98 6.80 -3.18 22.72
CA TYR A 98 7.29 -3.09 21.37
C TYR A 98 6.18 -3.34 20.35
N LEU A 99 6.21 -2.56 19.28
CA LEU A 99 5.28 -2.62 18.17
C LEU A 99 5.95 -3.27 16.97
N ASN A 100 5.32 -4.30 16.43
CA ASN A 100 5.77 -4.97 15.22
C ASN A 100 4.96 -4.45 14.02
N THR A 101 5.65 -3.93 13.00
CA THR A 101 5.00 -3.53 11.75
C THR A 101 5.08 -4.63 10.70
N TYR A 102 4.26 -4.50 9.65
CA TYR A 102 4.30 -5.38 8.48
C TYR A 102 5.61 -5.37 7.71
N ASP A 103 6.38 -4.28 7.85
CA ASP A 103 7.70 -4.15 7.21
C ASP A 103 8.80 -4.89 7.97
N GLY A 104 8.46 -5.55 9.08
CA GLY A 104 9.44 -6.19 9.96
C GLY A 104 10.20 -5.22 10.85
N ARG A 105 9.80 -3.93 10.89
CA ARG A 105 10.38 -2.95 11.81
C ARG A 105 9.79 -3.15 13.21
N THR A 106 10.63 -3.01 14.22
CA THR A 106 10.22 -3.04 15.62
C THR A 106 10.43 -1.65 16.23
N ILE A 107 9.36 -1.06 16.76
CA ILE A 107 9.40 0.27 17.38
C ILE A 107 9.17 0.09 18.87
N ARG A 108 10.12 0.59 19.67
CA ARG A 108 10.04 0.56 21.13
C ARG A 108 9.26 1.76 21.63
N TYR A 109 8.56 1.59 22.76
CA TYR A 109 7.75 2.63 23.38
C TYR A 109 6.70 3.24 22.45
N PRO A 110 5.81 2.43 21.83
CA PRO A 110 4.67 2.96 21.10
C PRO A 110 3.69 3.66 22.05
N ASP A 111 2.87 4.57 21.50
CA ASP A 111 1.77 5.17 22.23
C ASP A 111 0.78 4.07 22.70
N PRO A 112 0.33 4.07 23.97
CA PRO A 112 -0.61 3.08 24.51
C PRO A 112 -1.94 2.98 23.75
N LEU A 113 -2.32 4.01 23.00
CA LEU A 113 -3.55 4.04 22.22
C LEU A 113 -3.49 3.17 20.96
N ILE A 114 -2.29 2.77 20.53
CA ILE A 114 -2.08 1.99 19.30
C ILE A 114 -2.37 0.51 19.57
N LYS A 115 -3.27 -0.06 18.75
CA LYS A 115 -3.65 -1.47 18.83
C LYS A 115 -3.23 -2.24 17.57
N ALA A 116 -3.38 -3.56 17.63
CA ALA A 116 -3.17 -4.40 16.46
C ALA A 116 -4.15 -4.03 15.33
N ASN A 117 -3.67 -4.08 14.08
CA ASN A 117 -4.36 -3.69 12.85
C ASN A 117 -4.58 -2.20 12.61
N ASP A 118 -4.15 -1.34 13.54
CA ASP A 118 -4.05 0.09 13.27
C ASP A 118 -2.94 0.37 12.25
N THR A 119 -2.94 1.58 11.68
CA THR A 119 -1.88 2.02 10.80
C THR A 119 -1.13 3.19 11.40
N VAL A 120 0.19 3.17 11.24
CA VAL A 120 1.11 4.13 11.83
C VAL A 120 1.83 4.84 10.71
N LYS A 121 1.90 6.17 10.81
CA LYS A 121 2.71 7.01 9.94
C LYS A 121 4.12 7.07 10.51
N LEU A 122 5.05 6.43 9.83
CA LEU A 122 6.47 6.45 10.13
C LEU A 122 7.17 7.48 9.26
N ASP A 123 8.07 8.22 9.89
CA ASP A 123 9.08 8.99 9.17
C ASP A 123 10.25 8.07 8.81
N LEU A 124 10.73 8.13 7.57
CA LEU A 124 11.73 7.19 7.04
C LEU A 124 13.15 7.52 7.53
N GLU A 125 13.42 8.80 7.77
CA GLU A 125 14.72 9.27 8.26
C GLU A 125 14.90 8.95 9.74
N SER A 126 13.94 9.37 10.57
CA SER A 126 14.04 9.19 12.02
C SER A 126 13.54 7.82 12.50
N ASN A 127 12.81 7.07 11.67
CA ASN A 127 12.12 5.82 12.05
C ASN A 127 11.19 5.98 13.27
N LYS A 128 10.72 7.20 13.53
CA LYS A 128 9.79 7.52 14.62
C LYS A 128 8.36 7.54 14.11
N ILE A 129 7.43 7.33 15.04
CA ILE A 129 6.00 7.45 14.81
C ILE A 129 5.64 8.93 14.83
N VAL A 130 5.09 9.44 13.73
CA VAL A 130 4.60 10.82 13.65
C VAL A 130 3.13 10.88 14.08
N ASP A 131 2.32 9.98 13.53
CA ASP A 131 0.88 9.94 13.77
C ASP A 131 0.37 8.51 13.57
N PHE A 132 -0.84 8.20 14.03
CA PHE A 132 -1.46 6.90 13.86
C PHE A 132 -2.95 7.02 13.54
N ILE A 133 -3.46 6.04 12.81
CA ILE A 133 -4.87 5.91 12.44
C ILE A 133 -5.41 4.65 13.11
N LYS A 134 -6.44 4.84 13.94
CA LYS A 134 -7.19 3.74 14.53
C LYS A 134 -8.02 3.02 13.47
N PHE A 135 -8.09 1.70 13.58
CA PHE A 135 -8.97 0.88 12.77
C PHE A 135 -10.42 0.99 13.27
N ASP A 136 -11.13 1.99 12.75
CA ASP A 136 -12.52 2.31 13.09
C ASP A 136 -13.39 2.49 11.84
N VAL A 137 -14.71 2.40 12.04
CA VAL A 137 -15.72 2.64 11.02
C VAL A 137 -15.61 4.09 10.52
N GLY A 138 -15.79 4.28 9.22
CA GLY A 138 -15.71 5.61 8.59
C GLY A 138 -14.31 5.99 8.09
N ASN A 139 -13.28 5.18 8.34
CA ASN A 139 -11.94 5.41 7.80
C ASN A 139 -11.75 4.81 6.39
N VAL A 140 -10.91 5.45 5.57
CA VAL A 140 -10.55 4.94 4.24
C VAL A 140 -9.58 3.78 4.36
N VAL A 141 -9.92 2.68 3.69
CA VAL A 141 -9.12 1.47 3.62
C VAL A 141 -8.85 1.05 2.18
N MET A 142 -7.73 0.36 2.02
CA MET A 142 -7.35 -0.35 0.81
C MET A 142 -7.24 -1.82 1.08
N VAL A 143 -7.69 -2.62 0.12
CA VAL A 143 -7.63 -4.08 0.21
C VAL A 143 -6.31 -4.59 -0.34
N THR A 144 -5.57 -5.33 0.47
CA THR A 144 -4.26 -5.92 0.09
C THR A 144 -4.39 -7.37 -0.39
N GLY A 145 -5.47 -8.06 -0.02
CA GLY A 145 -5.63 -9.51 -0.21
C GLY A 145 -6.98 -9.93 -0.80
N GLY A 146 -7.01 -11.05 -1.52
CA GLY A 146 -8.24 -11.68 -2.04
C GLY A 146 -8.71 -11.18 -3.41
N ARG A 147 -10.00 -11.41 -3.73
CA ARG A 147 -10.62 -11.05 -5.03
C ARG A 147 -10.77 -9.54 -5.23
N ASN A 148 -10.81 -8.79 -4.13
CA ASN A 148 -11.05 -7.36 -4.07
C ASN A 148 -9.74 -6.55 -3.90
N ARG A 149 -8.57 -7.15 -4.17
CA ARG A 149 -7.26 -6.49 -4.11
C ARG A 149 -7.23 -5.17 -4.88
N GLY A 150 -6.63 -4.15 -4.25
CA GLY A 150 -6.46 -2.81 -4.80
C GLY A 150 -7.73 -1.98 -4.90
N ARG A 151 -8.87 -2.46 -4.37
CA ARG A 151 -10.04 -1.62 -4.13
C ARG A 151 -9.82 -0.70 -2.94
N VAL A 152 -10.35 0.51 -3.03
CA VAL A 152 -10.28 1.52 -1.97
C VAL A 152 -11.69 2.00 -1.64
N GLY A 153 -12.05 1.92 -0.37
CA GLY A 153 -13.36 2.31 0.11
C GLY A 153 -13.34 2.68 1.58
N VAL A 154 -14.51 3.04 2.10
CA VAL A 154 -14.72 3.41 3.50
C VAL A 154 -15.30 2.21 4.25
N ILE A 155 -14.83 1.98 5.48
CA ILE A 155 -15.40 0.94 6.34
C ILE A 155 -16.82 1.36 6.75
N LYS A 156 -17.83 0.54 6.44
CA LYS A 156 -19.23 0.77 6.83
C LYS A 156 -19.58 0.03 8.12
N SER A 157 -19.22 -1.25 8.22
CA SER A 157 -19.50 -2.05 9.40
C SER A 157 -18.45 -3.12 9.64
N ARG A 158 -18.29 -3.50 10.91
CA ARG A 158 -17.39 -4.56 11.37
C ARG A 158 -18.21 -5.63 12.07
N GLU A 159 -18.23 -6.82 11.48
CA GLU A 159 -18.89 -7.99 12.04
C GLU A 159 -17.87 -8.86 12.77
N LYS A 160 -18.08 -9.01 14.07
CA LYS A 160 -17.24 -9.84 14.94
C LYS A 160 -17.89 -11.19 15.14
N HIS A 161 -17.28 -12.23 14.57
CA HIS A 161 -17.65 -13.61 14.87
C HIS A 161 -16.64 -14.19 15.88
N LYS A 162 -17.14 -14.71 17.01
CA LYS A 162 -16.26 -15.36 18.01
C LYS A 162 -15.67 -16.63 17.39
N GLY A 163 -14.34 -16.77 17.47
CA GLY A 163 -13.61 -17.95 16.97
C GLY A 163 -13.33 -17.96 15.45
N THR A 164 -13.85 -17.01 14.69
CA THR A 164 -13.59 -16.89 13.24
C THR A 164 -12.97 -15.53 12.91
N PHE A 165 -12.50 -15.37 11.67
CA PHE A 165 -12.07 -14.08 11.15
C PHE A 165 -13.21 -13.06 11.18
N GLU A 166 -12.86 -11.83 11.52
CA GLU A 166 -13.79 -10.71 11.44
C GLU A 166 -14.02 -10.31 9.99
N THR A 167 -15.30 -10.11 9.65
CA THR A 167 -15.74 -9.66 8.34
C THR A 167 -15.94 -8.15 8.38
N ILE A 168 -15.38 -7.46 7.40
CA ILE A 168 -15.48 -6.01 7.26
C ILE A 168 -16.21 -5.72 5.97
N HIS A 169 -17.29 -4.95 6.09
CA HIS A 169 -18.04 -4.42 4.97
C HIS A 169 -17.47 -3.05 4.60
N VAL A 170 -17.03 -2.95 3.36
CA VAL A 170 -16.41 -1.75 2.79
C VAL A 170 -17.28 -1.25 1.66
N GLN A 171 -17.45 0.06 1.59
CA GLN A 171 -18.17 0.75 0.52
C GLN A 171 -17.20 1.57 -0.31
N ASP A 172 -17.16 1.32 -1.62
CA ASP A 172 -16.39 2.11 -2.57
C ASP A 172 -17.04 3.50 -2.78
N ALA A 173 -16.31 4.43 -3.39
CA ALA A 173 -16.82 5.76 -3.70
C ALA A 173 -18.02 5.76 -4.69
N THR A 174 -18.20 4.69 -5.47
CA THR A 174 -19.35 4.50 -6.37
C THR A 174 -20.55 3.83 -5.70
N GLY A 175 -20.46 3.52 -4.41
CA GLY A 175 -21.53 2.90 -3.64
C GLY A 175 -21.57 1.37 -3.73
N HIS A 176 -20.64 0.72 -4.44
CA HIS A 176 -20.53 -0.74 -4.40
C HIS A 176 -20.04 -1.20 -3.02
N GLU A 177 -20.79 -2.12 -2.42
CA GLU A 177 -20.45 -2.74 -1.14
C GLU A 177 -19.80 -4.10 -1.38
N PHE A 178 -18.74 -4.38 -0.63
CA PHE A 178 -18.09 -5.68 -0.65
C PHE A 178 -17.51 -6.03 0.73
N ALA A 179 -17.42 -7.33 0.99
CA ALA A 179 -16.89 -7.85 2.24
C ALA A 179 -15.43 -8.31 2.08
N THR A 180 -14.62 -8.09 3.12
CA THR A 180 -13.25 -8.60 3.23
C THR A 180 -12.92 -9.06 4.65
N ARG A 181 -11.87 -9.86 4.81
CA ARG A 181 -11.34 -10.28 6.12
C ARG A 181 -10.42 -9.20 6.69
N LEU A 182 -10.41 -9.00 8.01
CA LEU A 182 -9.52 -8.07 8.75
C LEU A 182 -8.05 -8.11 8.32
N GLY A 183 -7.50 -9.30 8.09
CA GLY A 183 -6.10 -9.45 7.68
C GLY A 183 -5.76 -8.75 6.36
N ASN A 184 -6.74 -8.64 5.46
CA ASN A 184 -6.57 -8.11 4.10
C ASN A 184 -6.87 -6.61 3.98
N VAL A 185 -7.22 -5.94 5.08
CA VAL A 185 -7.59 -4.53 5.08
C VAL A 185 -6.43 -3.68 5.58
N PHE A 186 -6.15 -2.58 4.89
CA PHE A 186 -5.09 -1.63 5.23
C PHE A 186 -5.65 -0.21 5.30
N THR A 187 -5.57 0.45 6.45
CA THR A 187 -6.12 1.81 6.64
C THR A 187 -5.17 2.87 6.10
N ILE A 188 -5.64 3.67 5.14
CA ILE A 188 -4.84 4.69 4.46
C ILE A 188 -5.13 6.09 4.98
N GLY A 189 -6.34 6.34 5.47
CA GLY A 189 -6.78 7.69 5.82
C GLY A 189 -7.76 7.71 6.97
N LYS A 190 -7.82 8.88 7.61
CA LYS A 190 -8.80 9.20 8.64
C LYS A 190 -10.00 9.88 7.98
N GLY A 191 -11.21 9.37 8.22
CA GLY A 191 -12.42 9.84 7.54
C GLY A 191 -12.36 9.55 6.03
N THR A 192 -12.69 10.54 5.21
CA THR A 192 -12.74 10.44 3.73
C THR A 192 -11.44 10.84 3.02
N LYS A 193 -10.47 11.42 3.74
CA LYS A 193 -9.22 11.91 3.15
C LYS A 193 -8.09 10.87 3.31
N PRO A 194 -7.59 10.26 2.22
CA PRO A 194 -6.43 9.40 2.29
C PRO A 194 -5.16 10.23 2.57
N TRP A 195 -4.23 9.69 3.38
CA TRP A 195 -2.91 10.32 3.57
C TRP A 195 -1.93 10.02 2.45
N VAL A 196 -2.25 9.03 1.61
CA VAL A 196 -1.43 8.59 0.48
C VAL A 196 -2.15 8.90 -0.83
N THR A 197 -1.39 9.38 -1.80
CA THR A 197 -1.83 9.56 -3.18
C THR A 197 -2.21 8.22 -3.84
N LEU A 198 -3.38 8.20 -4.49
CA LEU A 198 -3.93 6.99 -5.10
C LEU A 198 -3.63 6.92 -6.61
N PRO A 199 -3.44 5.72 -7.18
CA PRO A 199 -3.20 5.55 -8.61
C PRO A 199 -4.42 5.94 -9.46
N LYS A 200 -4.19 6.12 -10.76
CA LYS A 200 -5.24 6.45 -11.75
C LYS A 200 -6.41 5.47 -11.63
N GLY A 201 -7.57 5.96 -11.21
CA GLY A 201 -8.77 5.17 -10.92
C GLY A 201 -9.21 5.16 -9.45
N LYS A 202 -8.45 5.78 -8.53
CA LYS A 202 -8.80 5.96 -7.10
C LYS A 202 -9.23 4.66 -6.38
N GLY A 203 -8.80 3.49 -6.89
CA GLY A 203 -9.20 2.19 -6.33
C GLY A 203 -10.63 1.74 -6.66
N ILE A 204 -11.30 2.36 -7.63
CA ILE A 204 -12.66 1.97 -8.05
C ILE A 204 -12.55 0.85 -9.09
N LYS A 205 -13.08 -0.33 -8.76
CA LYS A 205 -13.16 -1.44 -9.72
C LYS A 205 -14.51 -1.43 -10.42
N LEU A 206 -14.49 -1.04 -11.68
CA LEU A 206 -15.66 -1.05 -12.57
C LEU A 206 -16.19 -2.47 -12.80
N SER A 207 -17.47 -2.57 -13.11
CA SER A 207 -18.07 -3.82 -13.58
C SER A 207 -17.54 -4.20 -14.97
N ILE A 208 -17.65 -5.47 -15.35
CA ILE A 208 -17.18 -5.95 -16.67
C ILE A 208 -17.87 -5.18 -17.81
N ILE A 209 -19.17 -4.90 -17.64
CA ILE A 209 -19.98 -4.16 -18.62
C ILE A 209 -19.50 -2.71 -18.72
N GLU A 210 -19.23 -2.04 -17.58
CA GLU A 210 -18.71 -0.68 -17.57
C GLU A 210 -17.30 -0.58 -18.16
N GLU A 211 -16.43 -1.54 -17.87
CA GLU A 211 -15.08 -1.60 -18.44
C GLU A 211 -15.15 -1.80 -19.97
N ALA A 212 -16.04 -2.67 -20.45
CA ALA A 212 -16.28 -2.87 -21.87
C ALA A 212 -16.81 -1.60 -22.55
N LYS A 213 -17.82 -0.94 -21.96
CA LYS A 213 -18.35 0.34 -22.47
C LYS A 213 -17.28 1.43 -22.51
N LYS A 214 -16.47 1.53 -21.46
CA LYS A 214 -15.36 2.50 -21.39
C LYS A 214 -14.30 2.23 -22.47
N ARG A 215 -14.00 0.96 -22.75
CA ARG A 215 -13.07 0.56 -23.81
C ARG A 215 -13.62 0.90 -25.20
N LEU A 216 -14.90 0.60 -25.46
CA LEU A 216 -15.56 0.94 -26.72
C LEU A 216 -15.62 2.45 -26.94
N ALA A 217 -15.94 3.22 -25.89
CA ALA A 217 -15.93 4.68 -25.96
C ALA A 217 -14.53 5.23 -26.26
N ALA A 218 -13.48 4.68 -25.63
CA ALA A 218 -12.10 5.08 -25.90
C ALA A 218 -11.64 4.72 -27.33
N GLN A 219 -12.11 3.59 -27.87
CA GLN A 219 -11.86 3.20 -29.26
C GLN A 219 -12.56 4.15 -30.23
N ALA A 220 -13.83 4.47 -29.99
CA ALA A 220 -14.61 5.40 -30.80
C ALA A 220 -13.96 6.79 -30.85
N SER A 221 -13.44 7.29 -29.71
CA SER A 221 -12.72 8.57 -29.63
C SER A 221 -11.33 8.56 -30.27
N ALA A 222 -10.74 7.39 -30.51
CA ALA A 222 -9.43 7.27 -31.16
C ALA A 222 -9.55 7.12 -32.68
N THR A 223 -10.70 6.67 -33.17
CA THR A 223 -11.03 6.56 -34.60
C THR A 223 -11.70 7.81 -35.18
N ALA A 224 -12.17 8.71 -34.32
CA ALA A 224 -12.68 10.04 -34.70
C ALA A 224 -11.56 11.07 -34.62
#